data_AF-A0A3S5CGX1-F1
#
_entry.id   AF-A0A3S5CGX1-F1
#
_cell.length_a   1.000
_cell.length_b   1.000
_cell.length_c   1.000
_cell.angle_alpha   90.00
_cell.angle_beta   90.00
_cell.angle_gamma   90.00
#
_symmetry.space_group_name_H-M   'P 1'
#
loop_
_entity.id
_entity.type
_entity.pdbx_description
1 polymer ?
#
loop_
_entity_poly.entity_id
_entity_poly.type
_entity_poly.pdbx_seq_one_letter_code
_entity_poly.pdbx_strand_id
1 'polypeptide(L)'
;MDKPQIVGHLQKSLNYTTFDCKWIPVSSKFVVVGSYPRNTGAIQIYDVTVEELKLITEVEKPKSFKCCTFGASQVAHSHLATGSFDGRLAIWDLKDDRISNNPLYSTQAHKEIINTIDGVGGIGIGEGAPELATGSRDGTVKVWDTRQAKLPVASMEAGSQEAQGDPTIVGGIRDCWTVAFGHAYNQHDRCLAAGYDNGDIKLFDLRAMRVRWETNVKNGVCCLEFDRKDIDMNKLVATTLESKLHVFDMRTQHPKLGFSSLTEKAHSSTVWQVSNSTLQKVLLS
;
A
#
# COMPACT_ATOMS: atom_id res chain seq x y z
N MET A 1 -15.88 -26.43 -18.02
CA MET A 1 -15.01 -25.99 -16.91
C MET A 1 -15.85 -25.12 -16.01
N ASP A 2 -16.00 -25.50 -14.74
CA ASP A 2 -16.73 -24.69 -13.77
C ASP A 2 -15.94 -23.42 -13.47
N LYS A 3 -16.61 -22.27 -13.55
CA LYS A 3 -16.00 -20.97 -13.25
C LYS A 3 -15.79 -20.87 -11.73
N PRO A 4 -14.68 -20.27 -11.26
CA PRO A 4 -14.49 -20.03 -9.84
C PRO A 4 -15.63 -19.16 -9.29
N GLN A 5 -16.09 -19.47 -8.08
CA GLN A 5 -17.16 -18.74 -7.40
C GLN A 5 -16.60 -17.94 -6.24
N ILE A 6 -17.10 -16.71 -6.07
CA ILE A 6 -16.83 -15.87 -4.90
C ILE A 6 -18.05 -15.97 -3.98
N VAL A 7 -17.86 -16.52 -2.79
CA VAL A 7 -18.94 -16.77 -1.82
C VAL A 7 -18.66 -15.98 -0.54
N GLY A 8 -19.66 -15.23 -0.07
CA GLY A 8 -19.60 -14.55 1.22
C GLY A 8 -19.79 -15.55 2.36
N HIS A 9 -18.71 -15.95 3.01
CA HIS A 9 -18.76 -16.93 4.10
C HIS A 9 -19.23 -16.32 5.42
N LEU A 10 -18.65 -15.19 5.83
CA LEU A 10 -18.97 -14.50 7.07
C LEU A 10 -19.05 -13.01 6.82
N GLN A 11 -19.94 -12.33 7.55
CA GLN A 11 -20.08 -10.88 7.52
C GLN A 11 -20.32 -10.33 8.92
N LYS A 12 -19.82 -9.13 9.19
CA LYS A 12 -20.04 -8.44 10.47
C LYS A 12 -20.15 -6.95 10.24
N SER A 13 -21.22 -6.35 10.77
CA SER A 13 -21.42 -4.90 10.75
C SER A 13 -20.59 -4.23 11.84
N LEU A 14 -20.03 -3.07 11.51
CA LEU A 14 -19.20 -2.26 12.41
C LEU A 14 -19.83 -0.87 12.58
N ASN A 15 -19.53 -0.21 13.69
CA ASN A 15 -20.07 1.11 14.05
C ASN A 15 -19.12 2.28 13.72
N TYR A 16 -18.13 2.03 12.86
CA TYR A 16 -17.14 3.01 12.42
C TYR A 16 -16.78 2.77 10.95
N THR A 17 -16.16 3.77 10.31
CA THR A 17 -15.74 3.66 8.91
C THR A 17 -14.44 2.88 8.82
N THR A 18 -14.46 1.74 8.14
CA THR A 18 -13.27 0.93 7.87
C THR A 18 -12.55 1.45 6.64
N PHE A 19 -11.23 1.63 6.73
CA PHE A 19 -10.42 2.08 5.59
C PHE A 19 -9.47 1.01 5.05
N ASP A 20 -9.04 0.08 5.89
CA ASP A 20 -8.15 -1.00 5.48
C ASP A 20 -8.25 -2.21 6.40
N CYS A 21 -7.95 -3.39 5.84
CA CYS A 21 -7.84 -4.64 6.59
C CYS A 21 -6.68 -5.49 6.07
N LYS A 22 -6.03 -6.21 6.99
CA LYS A 22 -4.87 -7.06 6.71
C LYS A 22 -4.87 -8.30 7.58
N TRP A 23 -4.62 -9.45 6.97
CA TRP A 23 -4.35 -10.69 7.71
C TRP A 23 -3.10 -10.54 8.57
N ILE A 24 -3.18 -11.00 9.81
CA ILE A 24 -2.00 -11.17 10.66
C ILE A 24 -1.21 -12.35 10.09
N PRO A 25 0.09 -12.19 9.77
CA PRO A 25 0.88 -13.26 9.18
C PRO A 25 0.83 -14.55 9.99
N VAL A 26 0.66 -15.70 9.30
CA VAL A 26 0.68 -17.03 9.91
C VAL A 26 -0.40 -17.21 11.00
N SER A 27 -1.58 -16.63 10.79
CA SER A 27 -2.70 -16.65 11.73
C SER A 27 -4.05 -16.72 11.01
N SER A 28 -5.10 -17.17 11.71
CA SER A 28 -6.51 -17.07 11.31
C SER A 28 -7.10 -15.68 11.60
N LYS A 29 -6.29 -14.75 12.10
CA LYS A 29 -6.72 -13.43 12.55
C LYS A 29 -6.41 -12.36 11.51
N PHE A 30 -7.21 -11.31 11.50
CA PHE A 30 -6.96 -10.12 10.71
C PHE A 30 -7.23 -8.85 11.51
N VAL A 31 -6.58 -7.78 11.11
CA VAL A 31 -6.76 -6.44 11.67
C VAL A 31 -7.65 -5.64 10.74
N VAL A 32 -8.52 -4.83 11.35
CA VAL A 32 -9.27 -3.76 10.69
C VAL A 32 -8.86 -2.43 11.30
N VAL A 33 -8.57 -1.46 10.45
CA VAL A 33 -8.28 -0.09 10.87
C VAL A 33 -9.28 0.88 10.27
N GLY A 34 -9.59 1.94 11.03
CA GLY A 34 -10.64 2.86 10.62
C GLY A 34 -10.73 4.14 11.45
N SER A 35 -11.87 4.81 11.30
CA SER A 35 -12.23 6.04 12.02
C SER A 35 -13.62 5.96 12.61
N TYR A 36 -13.75 6.24 13.90
CA TYR A 36 -15.05 6.52 14.51
C TYR A 36 -15.58 7.88 14.05
N PRO A 37 -16.90 8.14 14.19
CA PRO A 37 -17.51 9.42 13.85
C PRO A 37 -16.94 10.64 14.62
N ARG A 38 -16.30 10.39 15.78
CA ARG A 38 -15.64 11.40 16.61
C ARG A 38 -14.18 11.67 16.23
N ASN A 39 -13.74 11.22 15.04
CA ASN A 39 -12.38 11.39 14.50
C ASN A 39 -11.27 10.73 15.33
N THR A 40 -11.60 9.67 16.04
CA THR A 40 -10.64 8.78 16.70
C THR A 40 -10.43 7.52 15.87
N GLY A 41 -9.23 6.94 15.95
CA GLY A 41 -8.87 5.76 15.19
C GLY A 41 -9.32 4.48 15.88
N ALA A 42 -9.82 3.54 15.08
CA ALA A 42 -10.10 2.18 15.52
C ALA A 42 -9.00 1.25 15.04
N ILE A 43 -8.52 0.37 15.91
CA ILE A 43 -7.77 -0.84 15.54
C ILE A 43 -8.47 -2.01 16.21
N GLN A 44 -8.99 -2.94 15.42
CA GLN A 44 -9.67 -4.14 15.90
C GLN A 44 -9.01 -5.39 15.33
N ILE A 45 -8.82 -6.40 16.18
CA ILE A 45 -8.34 -7.73 15.80
C ILE A 45 -9.52 -8.70 15.85
N TYR A 46 -9.75 -9.39 14.73
CA TYR A 46 -10.75 -10.43 14.61
C TYR A 46 -10.10 -11.78 14.38
N ASP A 47 -10.65 -12.83 14.99
CA ASP A 47 -10.33 -14.21 14.69
C ASP A 47 -11.45 -14.83 13.86
N VAL A 48 -11.07 -15.49 12.77
CA VAL A 48 -12.01 -16.16 11.88
C VAL A 48 -12.21 -17.58 12.36
N THR A 49 -13.41 -17.83 12.89
CA THR A 49 -13.85 -19.18 13.24
C THR A 49 -14.74 -19.75 12.14
N VAL A 50 -15.19 -20.99 12.30
CA VAL A 50 -16.10 -21.62 11.33
C VAL A 50 -17.46 -20.90 11.28
N GLU A 51 -17.92 -20.37 12.41
CA GLU A 51 -19.28 -19.84 12.57
C GLU A 51 -19.34 -18.31 12.62
N GLU A 52 -18.30 -17.65 13.12
CA GLU A 52 -18.32 -16.21 13.34
C GLU A 52 -16.95 -15.51 13.25
N LEU A 53 -17.02 -14.18 13.12
CA LEU A 53 -15.90 -13.26 13.26
C LEU A 53 -15.80 -12.78 14.72
N LYS A 54 -14.99 -13.45 15.52
CA LYS A 54 -14.84 -13.17 16.95
C LYS A 54 -13.93 -11.96 17.15
N LEU A 55 -14.42 -10.93 17.83
CA LEU A 55 -13.60 -9.78 18.22
C LEU A 55 -12.67 -10.22 19.36
N ILE A 56 -11.36 -10.12 19.15
CA ILE A 56 -10.36 -10.49 20.15
C ILE A 56 -9.90 -9.29 20.94
N THR A 57 -9.63 -8.18 20.25
CA THR A 57 -9.16 -6.94 20.88
C THR A 57 -9.61 -5.75 20.07
N GLU A 58 -9.98 -4.68 20.78
CA GLU A 58 -10.33 -3.38 20.22
C GLU A 58 -9.56 -2.32 21.00
N VAL A 59 -8.91 -1.42 20.29
CA VAL A 59 -8.27 -0.25 20.88
C VAL A 59 -8.62 0.98 20.06
N GLU A 60 -9.09 2.00 20.78
CA GLU A 60 -9.30 3.33 20.24
C GLU A 60 -8.04 4.18 20.43
N LYS A 61 -7.62 4.89 19.38
CA LYS A 61 -6.48 5.81 19.39
C LYS A 61 -6.93 7.24 19.09
N PRO A 62 -6.17 8.26 19.50
CA PRO A 62 -6.58 9.66 19.34
C PRO A 62 -6.76 10.12 17.88
N LYS A 63 -6.21 9.40 16.90
CA LYS A 63 -6.19 9.80 15.49
C LYS A 63 -6.62 8.64 14.60
N SER A 64 -7.39 8.97 13.56
CA SER A 64 -7.90 8.04 12.56
C SER A 64 -6.81 7.42 11.69
N PHE A 65 -7.03 6.17 11.29
CA PHE A 65 -6.11 5.40 10.44
C PHE A 65 -6.72 5.21 9.06
N LYS A 66 -5.90 5.37 8.02
CA LYS A 66 -6.31 5.25 6.61
C LYS A 66 -5.82 3.97 5.95
N CYS A 67 -4.68 3.45 6.39
CA CYS A 67 -4.03 2.30 5.78
C CYS A 67 -3.11 1.60 6.79
N CYS A 68 -2.84 0.32 6.57
CA CYS A 68 -1.97 -0.46 7.43
C CYS A 68 -1.24 -1.59 6.66
N THR A 69 -0.12 -2.06 7.21
CA THR A 69 0.63 -3.19 6.62
C THR A 69 1.46 -3.94 7.66
N PHE A 70 1.65 -5.24 7.42
CA PHE A 70 2.63 -6.07 8.12
C PHE A 70 3.89 -6.31 7.29
N GLY A 71 4.01 -5.76 6.07
CA GLY A 71 5.04 -6.16 5.11
C GLY A 71 6.49 -5.97 5.56
N ALA A 72 6.75 -4.99 6.43
CA ALA A 72 8.08 -4.74 7.04
C ALA A 72 8.24 -5.39 8.42
N SER A 73 7.23 -6.12 8.90
CA SER A 73 7.21 -6.76 10.21
C SER A 73 7.86 -8.13 10.16
N GLN A 74 8.67 -8.47 11.16
CA GLN A 74 9.09 -9.86 11.33
C GLN A 74 7.90 -10.71 11.78
N VAL A 75 7.75 -11.90 11.19
CA VAL A 75 6.63 -12.81 11.46
C VAL A 75 6.44 -13.08 12.95
N ALA A 76 7.53 -13.23 13.71
CA ALA A 76 7.49 -13.51 15.14
C ALA A 76 6.93 -12.36 16.00
N HIS A 77 6.94 -11.12 15.49
CA HIS A 77 6.61 -9.93 16.27
C HIS A 77 5.22 -9.37 15.95
N SER A 78 4.68 -9.64 14.76
CA SER A 78 3.37 -9.13 14.34
C SER A 78 3.22 -7.62 14.51
N HIS A 79 4.28 -6.84 14.31
CA HIS A 79 4.19 -5.38 14.33
C HIS A 79 3.32 -4.86 13.18
N LEU A 80 2.31 -4.06 13.51
CA LEU A 80 1.45 -3.42 12.52
C LEU A 80 1.93 -1.99 12.26
N ALA A 81 2.29 -1.69 11.02
CA ALA A 81 2.51 -0.31 10.59
C ALA A 81 1.18 0.33 10.16
N THR A 82 0.93 1.56 10.56
CA THR A 82 -0.29 2.30 10.23
C THR A 82 0.04 3.70 9.73
N GLY A 83 -0.69 4.16 8.71
CA GLY A 83 -0.72 5.56 8.28
C GLY A 83 -2.00 6.26 8.76
N SER A 84 -1.84 7.42 9.38
CA SER A 84 -2.96 8.20 9.93
C SER A 84 -3.42 9.34 9.02
N PHE A 85 -4.57 9.92 9.36
CA PHE A 85 -5.14 11.10 8.73
C PHE A 85 -4.32 12.37 8.98
N ASP A 86 -3.55 12.42 10.06
CA ASP A 86 -2.70 13.55 10.41
C ASP A 86 -1.25 13.36 9.98
N GLY A 87 -0.96 12.47 9.01
CA GLY A 87 0.38 12.33 8.45
C GLY A 87 1.36 11.55 9.32
N ARG A 88 0.89 10.84 10.34
CA ARG A 88 1.74 10.08 11.27
C ARG A 88 1.90 8.64 10.82
N LEU A 89 3.15 8.20 10.71
CA LEU A 89 3.51 6.80 10.60
C LEU A 89 3.73 6.26 12.01
N ALA A 90 3.02 5.20 12.38
CA ALA A 90 3.16 4.54 13.66
C ALA A 90 3.27 3.03 13.49
N ILE A 91 4.00 2.38 14.41
CA ILE A 91 4.14 0.93 14.48
C ILE A 91 3.68 0.47 15.85
N TRP A 92 2.79 -0.52 15.86
CA TRP A 92 2.16 -1.07 17.05
C TRP A 92 2.59 -2.50 17.24
N ASP A 93 2.84 -2.89 18.49
CA ASP A 93 3.03 -4.30 18.83
C ASP A 93 1.66 -4.97 18.97
N LEU A 94 1.44 -6.08 18.25
CA LEU A 94 0.21 -6.88 18.31
C LEU A 94 0.47 -8.27 18.93
N LYS A 95 1.61 -8.46 19.60
CA LYS A 95 1.96 -9.72 20.23
C LYS A 95 0.90 -10.18 21.25
N ASP A 96 0.69 -11.49 21.31
CA ASP A 96 -0.27 -12.15 22.21
C ASP A 96 -1.70 -11.59 22.08
N ASP A 97 -2.08 -11.23 20.85
CA ASP A 97 -3.37 -10.64 20.47
C ASP A 97 -3.69 -9.30 21.14
N ARG A 98 -2.69 -8.62 21.72
CA ARG A 98 -2.87 -7.32 22.39
C ARG A 98 -2.26 -6.21 21.56
N ILE A 99 -2.97 -5.09 21.45
CA ILE A 99 -2.43 -3.90 20.80
C ILE A 99 -1.74 -3.03 21.86
N SER A 100 -0.48 -2.68 21.64
CA SER A 100 0.27 -1.82 22.56
C SER A 100 -0.42 -0.46 22.78
N ASN A 101 -0.38 0.03 24.02
CA ASN A 101 -0.93 1.35 24.36
C ASN A 101 -0.16 2.47 23.64
N ASN A 102 1.18 2.38 23.67
CA ASN A 102 2.08 3.29 22.98
C ASN A 102 2.66 2.61 21.73
N PRO A 103 2.92 3.37 20.66
CA PRO A 103 3.55 2.82 19.48
C PRO A 103 5.05 2.54 19.75
N LEU A 104 5.56 1.44 19.20
CA LEU A 104 6.99 1.09 19.21
C LEU A 104 7.82 2.12 18.43
N TYR A 105 7.25 2.62 17.34
CA TYR A 105 7.82 3.65 16.50
C TYR A 105 6.73 4.64 16.12
N SER A 106 7.04 5.93 16.15
CA SER A 106 6.10 6.99 15.77
C SER A 106 6.85 8.22 15.30
N THR A 107 6.52 8.69 14.10
CA THR A 107 7.09 9.90 13.49
C THR A 107 6.03 10.67 12.72
N GLN A 108 6.17 12.00 12.70
CA GLN A 108 5.41 12.87 11.82
C GLN A 108 5.98 12.74 10.40
N ALA A 109 5.46 11.78 9.65
CA ALA A 109 5.99 11.40 8.34
C ALA A 109 5.63 12.42 7.25
N HIS A 110 4.40 12.92 7.28
CA HIS A 110 3.80 13.77 6.26
C HIS A 110 3.07 14.95 6.89
N LYS A 111 2.79 15.99 6.10
CA LYS A 111 2.01 17.15 6.56
C LYS A 111 0.50 16.90 6.51
N GLU A 112 0.09 16.00 5.63
CA GLU A 112 -1.30 15.63 5.35
C GLU A 112 -1.49 14.11 5.51
N ILE A 113 -2.72 13.65 5.31
CA ILE A 113 -3.10 12.23 5.37
C ILE A 113 -2.14 11.31 4.61
N ILE A 114 -1.81 10.17 5.22
CA ILE A 114 -1.13 9.06 4.54
C ILE A 114 -2.20 8.20 3.88
N ASN A 115 -2.37 8.33 2.56
CA ASN A 115 -3.40 7.61 1.82
C ASN A 115 -3.11 6.11 1.72
N THR A 116 -1.83 5.77 1.67
CA THR A 116 -1.34 4.44 1.37
C THR A 116 -0.03 4.14 2.09
N ILE A 117 0.15 2.88 2.43
CA ILE A 117 1.37 2.35 3.04
C ILE A 117 1.64 0.98 2.44
N ASP A 118 2.90 0.71 2.15
CA ASP A 118 3.36 -0.61 1.77
C ASP A 118 4.62 -1.01 2.53
N GLY A 119 4.88 -2.31 2.63
CA GLY A 119 6.05 -2.86 3.31
C GLY A 119 6.63 -4.07 2.58
N VAL A 120 7.94 -4.26 2.77
CA VAL A 120 8.70 -5.38 2.18
C VAL A 120 9.88 -5.74 3.11
N GLY A 121 10.38 -6.98 3.02
CA GLY A 121 11.55 -7.46 3.75
C GLY A 121 11.29 -7.99 5.16
N GLY A 122 10.06 -7.89 5.68
CA GLY A 122 9.73 -8.34 7.03
C GLY A 122 9.22 -9.77 7.13
N ILE A 123 8.17 -10.09 6.37
CA ILE A 123 7.40 -11.35 6.50
C ILE A 123 7.95 -12.49 5.63
N GLY A 124 9.26 -12.48 5.34
CA GLY A 124 9.89 -13.40 4.39
C GLY A 124 9.56 -13.12 2.92
N ILE A 125 8.96 -11.96 2.62
CA ILE A 125 8.71 -11.50 1.26
C ILE A 125 9.65 -10.33 0.97
N GLY A 126 10.51 -10.54 -0.02
CA GLY A 126 11.54 -9.60 -0.42
C GLY A 126 12.81 -9.74 0.40
N GLU A 127 13.95 -9.60 -0.27
CA GLU A 127 15.27 -9.70 0.33
C GLU A 127 15.77 -8.35 0.86
N GLY A 128 16.73 -8.41 1.79
CA GLY A 128 17.35 -7.23 2.39
C GLY A 128 16.62 -6.70 3.64
N ALA A 129 16.92 -5.46 4.00
CA ALA A 129 16.35 -4.84 5.18
C ALA A 129 14.83 -4.62 5.05
N PRO A 130 14.05 -4.78 6.14
CA PRO A 130 12.65 -4.38 6.15
C PRO A 130 12.50 -2.87 5.96
N GLU A 131 11.65 -2.46 5.02
CA GLU A 131 11.34 -1.05 4.77
C GLU A 131 9.85 -0.85 4.60
N LEU A 132 9.39 0.36 4.94
CA LEU A 132 8.04 0.85 4.71
C LEU A 132 8.07 1.99 3.70
N ALA A 133 7.06 2.07 2.84
CA ALA A 133 6.80 3.20 1.97
C ALA A 133 5.48 3.83 2.34
N THR A 134 5.43 5.17 2.42
CA THR A 134 4.21 5.94 2.66
C THR A 134 3.99 6.93 1.54
N GLY A 135 2.75 7.00 1.04
CA GLY A 135 2.30 7.99 0.06
C GLY A 135 1.21 8.88 0.67
N SER A 136 1.32 10.19 0.46
CA SER A 136 0.47 11.18 1.12
C SER A 136 -0.13 12.19 0.15
N ARG A 137 -1.21 12.82 0.61
CA ARG A 137 -1.80 14.02 0.01
C ARG A 137 -0.88 15.23 -0.01
N ASP A 138 0.19 15.23 0.78
CA ASP A 138 1.26 16.24 0.63
C ASP A 138 2.12 16.06 -0.63
N GLY A 139 1.81 15.03 -1.44
CA GLY A 139 2.43 14.71 -2.72
C GLY A 139 3.81 14.11 -2.65
N THR A 140 4.28 13.81 -1.44
CA THR A 140 5.55 13.13 -1.23
C THR A 140 5.33 11.64 -1.00
N VAL A 141 6.28 10.87 -1.47
CA VAL A 141 6.43 9.45 -1.15
C VAL A 141 7.71 9.29 -0.35
N LYS A 142 7.63 8.61 0.79
CA LYS A 142 8.78 8.44 1.69
C LYS A 142 9.01 6.97 1.99
N VAL A 143 10.28 6.58 2.03
CA VAL A 143 10.73 5.24 2.44
C VAL A 143 11.36 5.33 3.82
N TRP A 144 11.09 4.35 4.65
CA TRP A 144 11.45 4.32 6.06
C TRP A 144 12.13 3.01 6.41
N ASP A 145 13.27 3.12 7.10
CA ASP A 145 13.87 2.04 7.87
C ASP A 145 13.61 2.34 9.35
N THR A 146 12.82 1.50 10.00
CA THR A 146 12.32 1.73 11.36
C THR A 146 13.38 1.51 12.44
N ARG A 147 14.55 0.98 12.03
CA ARG A 147 15.73 0.82 12.88
C ARG A 147 16.57 2.10 12.96
N GLN A 148 16.36 3.02 12.03
CA GLN A 148 17.08 4.29 11.97
C GLN A 148 16.35 5.36 12.78
N ALA A 149 16.96 6.55 12.86
CA ALA A 149 16.33 7.73 13.43
C ALA A 149 14.98 8.02 12.73
N LYS A 150 14.13 8.87 13.33
CA LYS A 150 12.77 9.18 12.87
C LYS A 150 12.68 9.97 11.54
N LEU A 151 13.62 9.76 10.63
CA LEU A 151 13.79 10.38 9.32
C LEU A 151 13.65 9.32 8.22
N PRO A 152 13.12 9.70 7.05
CA PRO A 152 13.02 8.78 5.92
C PRO A 152 14.40 8.52 5.30
N VAL A 153 14.62 7.31 4.79
CA VAL A 153 15.85 6.94 4.04
C VAL A 153 15.80 7.46 2.60
N ALA A 154 14.61 7.65 2.06
CA ALA A 154 14.38 8.28 0.77
C ALA A 154 13.11 9.14 0.82
N SER A 155 13.16 10.30 0.17
CA SER A 155 12.00 11.17 -0.04
C SER A 155 11.92 11.47 -1.53
N MET A 156 10.79 11.13 -2.13
CA MET A 156 10.49 11.36 -3.54
C MET A 156 9.36 12.37 -3.61
N GLU A 157 9.60 13.47 -4.30
CA GLU A 157 8.62 14.53 -4.50
C GLU A 157 8.27 14.57 -5.98
N ALA A 158 6.97 14.60 -6.31
CA ALA A 158 6.56 14.91 -7.68
C ALA A 158 6.95 16.37 -7.95
N GLY A 159 8.00 16.56 -8.76
CA GLY A 159 8.67 17.85 -8.91
C GLY A 159 7.72 19.01 -9.23
N SER A 160 7.86 20.08 -8.45
CA SER A 160 7.16 21.37 -8.55
C SER A 160 7.52 22.20 -9.80
N GLN A 161 8.35 21.71 -10.73
CA GLN A 161 8.75 22.47 -11.92
C GLN A 161 7.71 22.46 -13.06
N GLU A 162 6.86 21.44 -13.15
CA GLU A 162 5.77 21.41 -14.15
C GLU A 162 4.54 22.23 -13.71
N ALA A 163 4.44 22.55 -12.42
CA ALA A 163 3.33 23.30 -11.83
C ALA A 163 3.30 24.80 -12.16
N GLN A 164 4.38 25.36 -12.74
CA GLN A 164 4.45 26.80 -13.02
C GLN A 164 3.71 27.24 -14.29
N GLY A 165 3.14 26.31 -15.07
CA GLY A 165 2.56 26.62 -16.39
C GLY A 165 1.06 26.34 -16.58
N ASP A 166 0.39 25.64 -15.65
CA ASP A 166 -1.02 25.22 -15.83
C ASP A 166 -1.94 25.90 -14.80
N PRO A 167 -2.87 26.77 -15.25
CA PRO A 167 -3.79 27.50 -14.37
C PRO A 167 -4.85 26.61 -13.70
N THR A 168 -4.93 25.32 -14.03
CA THR A 168 -5.77 24.34 -13.30
C THR A 168 -5.07 23.76 -12.06
N ILE A 169 -3.77 24.00 -11.92
CA ILE A 169 -2.95 23.55 -10.79
C ILE A 169 -3.03 24.61 -9.68
N VAL A 170 -4.04 24.49 -8.81
CA VAL A 170 -4.05 25.22 -7.54
C VAL A 170 -3.10 24.52 -6.58
N GLY A 171 -1.85 24.99 -6.48
CA GLY A 171 -0.91 24.60 -5.42
C GLY A 171 0.21 23.63 -5.78
N GLY A 172 0.33 23.16 -7.02
CA GLY A 172 1.53 22.49 -7.55
C GLY A 172 1.86 21.09 -7.02
N ILE A 173 1.06 20.56 -6.10
CA ILE A 173 1.31 19.30 -5.41
C ILE A 173 0.26 18.29 -5.87
N ARG A 174 0.72 17.12 -6.35
CA ARG A 174 -0.14 16.01 -6.77
C ARG A 174 -0.42 15.09 -5.60
N ASP A 175 -1.64 14.62 -5.44
CA ASP A 175 -2.02 13.75 -4.32
C ASP A 175 -1.60 12.30 -4.60
N CYS A 176 -0.73 11.72 -3.75
CA CYS A 176 -0.30 10.33 -3.91
C CYS A 176 -1.32 9.38 -3.28
N TRP A 177 -1.95 8.54 -4.11
CA TRP A 177 -3.03 7.64 -3.70
C TRP A 177 -2.58 6.22 -3.42
N THR A 178 -1.51 5.76 -4.06
CA THR A 178 -1.06 4.37 -3.94
C THR A 178 0.46 4.25 -4.10
N VAL A 179 1.05 3.32 -3.35
CA VAL A 179 2.46 2.93 -3.48
C VAL A 179 2.56 1.41 -3.44
N ALA A 180 3.54 0.85 -4.16
CA ALA A 180 3.77 -0.58 -4.21
C ALA A 180 5.26 -0.90 -4.34
N PHE A 181 5.80 -1.68 -3.40
CA PHE A 181 7.14 -2.24 -3.53
C PHE A 181 7.16 -3.37 -4.56
N GLY A 182 8.25 -3.45 -5.31
CA GLY A 182 8.55 -4.54 -6.24
C GLY A 182 10.06 -4.69 -6.46
N HIS A 183 10.45 -5.64 -7.31
CA HIS A 183 11.85 -5.87 -7.67
C HIS A 183 12.78 -6.18 -6.47
N ALA A 184 12.24 -6.68 -5.36
CA ALA A 184 12.98 -6.95 -4.11
C ALA A 184 13.50 -8.39 -4.07
N TYR A 185 14.12 -8.87 -5.15
CA TYR A 185 14.56 -10.27 -5.29
C TYR A 185 15.96 -10.54 -4.73
N ASN A 186 16.69 -9.49 -4.37
CA ASN A 186 17.99 -9.57 -3.70
C ASN A 186 18.12 -8.45 -2.66
N GLN A 187 19.22 -8.45 -1.90
CA GLN A 187 19.42 -7.52 -0.78
C GLN A 187 19.66 -6.06 -1.19
N HIS A 188 19.88 -5.79 -2.48
CA HIS A 188 20.30 -4.48 -3.00
C HIS A 188 19.26 -3.83 -3.89
N ASP A 189 18.61 -4.60 -4.75
CA ASP A 189 17.66 -4.08 -5.73
C ASP A 189 16.27 -3.99 -5.12
N ARG A 190 15.65 -2.83 -5.32
CA ARG A 190 14.28 -2.56 -4.89
C ARG A 190 13.71 -1.42 -5.72
N CYS A 191 12.48 -1.59 -6.15
CA CYS A 191 11.71 -0.54 -6.82
C CYS A 191 10.48 -0.18 -6.00
N LEU A 192 10.06 1.06 -6.14
CA LEU A 192 8.83 1.57 -5.58
C LEU A 192 8.02 2.23 -6.70
N ALA A 193 6.82 1.72 -6.96
CA ALA A 193 5.87 2.39 -7.84
C ALA A 193 4.96 3.29 -7.00
N ALA A 194 4.67 4.50 -7.49
CA ALA A 194 3.75 5.45 -6.89
C ALA A 194 2.73 5.92 -7.92
N GLY A 195 1.46 6.02 -7.50
CA GLY A 195 0.35 6.46 -8.33
C GLY A 195 -0.33 7.69 -7.73
N TYR A 196 -0.74 8.62 -8.60
CA TYR A 196 -1.27 9.92 -8.21
C TYR A 196 -2.68 10.18 -8.75
N ASP A 197 -3.34 11.20 -8.22
CA ASP A 197 -4.69 11.65 -8.54
C ASP A 197 -4.93 12.04 -10.01
N ASN A 198 -3.89 12.52 -10.70
CA ASN A 198 -3.94 12.90 -12.11
C ASN A 198 -3.65 11.73 -13.08
N GLY A 199 -3.43 10.52 -12.55
CA GLY A 199 -3.08 9.36 -13.36
C GLY A 199 -1.58 9.17 -13.59
N ASP A 200 -0.71 9.97 -12.97
CA ASP A 200 0.73 9.72 -13.04
C ASP A 200 1.07 8.42 -12.32
N ILE A 201 1.94 7.64 -12.96
CA ILE A 201 2.61 6.49 -12.37
C ILE A 201 4.10 6.74 -12.48
N LYS A 202 4.79 6.77 -11.34
CA LYS A 202 6.24 6.91 -11.26
C LYS A 202 6.84 5.66 -10.65
N LEU A 203 7.85 5.10 -11.29
CA LEU A 203 8.62 3.96 -10.82
C LEU A 203 10.01 4.44 -10.41
N PHE A 204 10.32 4.32 -9.13
CA PHE A 204 11.60 4.69 -8.55
C PHE A 204 12.48 3.46 -8.37
N ASP A 205 13.74 3.57 -8.76
CA ASP A 205 14.80 2.63 -8.42
C ASP A 205 15.50 3.14 -7.15
N LEU A 206 15.32 2.43 -6.03
CA LEU A 206 15.81 2.85 -4.72
C LEU A 206 17.31 2.62 -4.56
N ARG A 207 17.91 1.74 -5.36
CA ARG A 207 19.36 1.52 -5.36
C ARG A 207 20.07 2.63 -6.12
N ALA A 208 19.56 2.97 -7.30
CA ALA A 208 20.11 4.03 -8.14
C ALA A 208 19.61 5.43 -7.73
N MET A 209 18.66 5.51 -6.79
CA MET A 209 18.02 6.76 -6.33
C MET A 209 17.56 7.65 -7.49
N ARG A 210 16.91 7.03 -8.48
CA ARG A 210 16.42 7.72 -9.68
C ARG A 210 15.03 7.25 -10.06
N VAL A 211 14.35 8.11 -10.80
CA VAL A 211 13.16 7.72 -11.56
C VAL A 211 13.60 6.77 -12.67
N ARG A 212 13.09 5.53 -12.64
CA ARG A 212 13.34 4.50 -13.67
C ARG A 212 12.36 4.61 -14.83
N TRP A 213 11.11 4.97 -14.54
CA TRP A 213 10.06 5.08 -15.55
C TRP A 213 8.93 5.98 -15.04
N GLU A 214 8.32 6.72 -15.96
CA GLU A 214 7.12 7.50 -15.70
C GLU A 214 6.12 7.30 -16.85
N THR A 215 4.84 7.33 -16.52
CA THR A 215 3.75 7.36 -17.50
C THR A 215 2.53 8.06 -16.91
N ASN A 216 1.55 8.39 -17.73
CA ASN A 216 0.27 8.93 -17.30
C ASN A 216 -0.88 8.11 -17.92
N VAL A 217 -1.75 7.57 -17.07
CA VAL A 217 -2.93 6.76 -17.47
C VAL A 217 -4.23 7.57 -17.54
N LYS A 218 -4.12 8.91 -17.56
CA LYS A 218 -5.17 9.94 -17.71
C LYS A 218 -6.13 10.09 -16.53
N ASN A 219 -6.39 9.02 -15.80
CA ASN A 219 -7.32 8.99 -14.68
C ASN A 219 -6.58 8.62 -13.39
N GLY A 220 -6.99 9.19 -12.26
CA GLY A 220 -6.35 8.98 -10.96
C GLY A 220 -6.15 7.51 -10.61
N VAL A 221 -4.93 7.18 -10.19
CA VAL A 221 -4.48 5.81 -9.94
C VAL A 221 -4.92 5.39 -8.54
N CYS A 222 -5.91 4.51 -8.47
CA CYS A 222 -6.51 4.09 -7.20
C CYS A 222 -5.64 3.05 -6.48
N CYS A 223 -5.06 2.11 -7.21
CA CYS A 223 -4.23 1.05 -6.64
C CYS A 223 -3.15 0.62 -7.64
N LEU A 224 -1.93 0.43 -7.14
CA LEU A 224 -0.82 -0.22 -7.82
C LEU A 224 -0.46 -1.50 -7.07
N GLU A 225 -0.17 -2.56 -7.81
CA GLU A 225 0.37 -3.78 -7.22
C GLU A 225 1.24 -4.53 -8.24
N PHE A 226 2.44 -4.90 -7.81
CA PHE A 226 3.25 -5.86 -8.55
C PHE A 226 2.67 -7.26 -8.38
N ASP A 227 2.74 -8.09 -9.41
CA ASP A 227 2.27 -9.48 -9.31
C ASP A 227 2.97 -10.25 -8.18
N ARG A 228 4.27 -9.99 -8.00
CA ARG A 228 5.07 -10.44 -6.86
C ARG A 228 6.16 -9.42 -6.54
N LYS A 229 6.39 -9.21 -5.24
CA LYS A 229 7.39 -8.23 -4.77
C LYS A 229 8.82 -8.77 -4.78
N ASP A 230 8.97 -10.07 -4.57
CA ASP A 230 10.22 -10.79 -4.27
C ASP A 230 10.91 -11.40 -5.50
N ILE A 231 10.47 -11.02 -6.70
CA ILE A 231 11.05 -11.46 -7.96
C ILE A 231 11.49 -10.25 -8.78
N ASP A 232 12.28 -10.51 -9.82
CA ASP A 232 12.48 -9.51 -10.86
C ASP A 232 11.12 -9.10 -11.47
N MET A 233 10.98 -7.81 -11.81
CA MET A 233 9.67 -7.24 -12.14
C MET A 233 9.05 -7.98 -13.32
N ASN A 234 7.86 -8.55 -13.11
CA ASN A 234 7.14 -9.30 -14.14
C ASN A 234 5.92 -8.52 -14.61
N LYS A 235 4.97 -8.22 -13.71
CA LYS A 235 3.81 -7.39 -14.05
C LYS A 235 3.54 -6.35 -12.98
N LEU A 236 3.09 -5.19 -13.43
CA LEU A 236 2.53 -4.15 -12.59
C LEU A 236 1.10 -3.91 -13.03
N VAL A 237 0.17 -3.97 -12.09
CA VAL A 237 -1.23 -3.67 -12.34
C VAL A 237 -1.55 -2.32 -11.75
N ALA A 238 -2.21 -1.47 -12.54
CA ALA A 238 -2.72 -0.17 -12.11
C ALA A 238 -4.23 -0.12 -12.32
N THR A 239 -4.96 0.28 -11.29
CA THR A 239 -6.39 0.55 -11.38
C THR A 239 -6.65 2.04 -11.36
N THR A 240 -7.64 2.51 -12.11
CA THR A 240 -7.94 3.95 -12.18
C THR A 240 -9.39 4.26 -11.83
N LEU A 241 -9.65 5.54 -11.63
CA LEU A 241 -11.00 6.09 -11.79
C LEU A 241 -11.55 5.72 -13.18
N GLU A 242 -12.87 5.55 -13.27
CA GLU A 242 -13.60 5.16 -14.49
C GLU A 242 -13.41 3.72 -14.98
N SER A 243 -13.10 2.80 -14.06
CA SER A 243 -13.20 1.35 -14.29
C SER A 243 -12.09 0.72 -15.15
N LYS A 244 -10.99 1.43 -15.43
CA LYS A 244 -9.89 0.88 -16.23
C LYS A 244 -8.88 0.14 -15.36
N LEU A 245 -8.41 -0.97 -15.91
CA LEU A 245 -7.34 -1.81 -15.41
C LEU A 245 -6.21 -1.77 -16.44
N HIS A 246 -5.02 -1.37 -16.03
CA HIS A 246 -3.82 -1.41 -16.85
C HIS A 246 -2.90 -2.51 -16.33
N VAL A 247 -2.46 -3.40 -17.21
CA VAL A 247 -1.49 -4.45 -16.89
C VAL A 247 -0.25 -4.20 -17.71
N PHE A 248 0.84 -3.80 -17.07
CA PHE A 248 2.14 -3.53 -17.68
C PHE A 248 3.01 -4.79 -17.64
N ASP A 249 3.66 -5.11 -18.76
CA ASP A 249 4.75 -6.09 -18.80
C ASP A 249 6.04 -5.39 -18.35
N MET A 250 6.52 -5.73 -17.16
CA MET A 250 7.64 -5.05 -16.54
C MET A 250 9.00 -5.68 -16.87
N ARG A 251 9.05 -6.72 -17.71
CA ARG A 251 10.30 -7.39 -18.09
C ARG A 251 11.06 -6.65 -19.18
N THR A 252 10.34 -6.01 -20.09
CA THR A 252 10.93 -5.38 -21.28
C THR A 252 10.66 -3.89 -21.28
N GLN A 253 11.67 -3.09 -20.95
CA GLN A 253 11.57 -1.64 -20.94
C GLN A 253 12.21 -1.05 -22.21
N HIS A 254 11.41 -0.36 -23.03
CA HIS A 254 11.95 0.45 -24.12
C HIS A 254 12.43 1.81 -23.58
N PRO A 255 13.65 2.30 -23.91
CA PRO A 255 14.23 3.50 -23.30
C PRO A 255 13.39 4.78 -23.43
N LYS A 256 12.60 4.91 -24.52
CA LYS A 256 11.74 6.08 -24.77
C LYS A 256 10.25 5.82 -24.63
N LEU A 257 9.82 4.56 -24.77
CA LEU A 257 8.39 4.21 -24.84
C LEU A 257 7.91 3.56 -23.54
N GLY A 258 8.81 3.20 -22.64
CA GLY A 258 8.47 2.55 -21.37
C GLY A 258 8.09 1.08 -21.55
N PHE A 259 7.09 0.66 -20.79
CA PHE A 259 6.59 -0.72 -20.77
C PHE A 259 5.35 -0.88 -21.64
N SER A 260 5.22 -2.03 -22.29
CA SER A 260 3.99 -2.39 -22.99
C SER A 260 2.86 -2.67 -21.97
N SER A 261 1.63 -2.30 -22.32
CA SER A 261 0.47 -2.46 -21.43
C SER A 261 -0.76 -2.98 -22.15
N LEU A 262 -1.55 -3.80 -21.48
CA LEU A 262 -2.94 -4.09 -21.83
C LEU A 262 -3.87 -3.22 -20.98
N THR A 263 -4.90 -2.63 -21.59
CA THR A 263 -5.94 -1.88 -20.86
C THR A 263 -7.28 -2.58 -21.02
N GLU A 264 -7.90 -2.92 -19.90
CA GLU A 264 -9.21 -3.57 -19.84
C GLU A 264 -10.19 -2.70 -19.06
N LYS A 265 -11.46 -2.73 -19.45
CA LYS A 265 -12.54 -2.07 -18.70
C LYS A 265 -13.25 -3.11 -17.85
N ALA A 266 -13.08 -3.04 -16.53
CA ALA A 266 -13.63 -4.06 -15.63
C ALA A 266 -15.16 -3.96 -15.49
N HIS A 267 -15.68 -2.75 -15.24
CA HIS A 267 -17.12 -2.49 -15.08
C HIS A 267 -17.45 -1.01 -15.37
N SER A 268 -18.50 -0.45 -14.77
CA SER A 268 -18.98 0.92 -14.98
C SER A 268 -18.63 1.89 -13.84
N SER A 269 -17.79 1.48 -12.88
CA SER A 269 -17.47 2.25 -11.68
C SER A 269 -15.98 2.14 -11.35
N THR A 270 -15.46 2.96 -10.45
CA THR A 270 -14.06 2.96 -10.02
C THR A 270 -13.60 1.57 -9.56
N VAL A 271 -12.42 1.14 -10.01
CA VAL A 271 -11.74 -0.05 -9.47
C VAL A 271 -10.81 0.39 -8.34
N TRP A 272 -11.27 0.21 -7.10
CA TRP A 272 -10.58 0.71 -5.91
C TRP A 272 -9.30 -0.03 -5.56
N GLN A 273 -9.24 -1.34 -5.84
CA GLN A 273 -8.14 -2.18 -5.41
C GLN A 273 -7.93 -3.33 -6.38
N VAL A 274 -6.65 -3.70 -6.55
CA VAL A 274 -6.22 -4.97 -7.10
C VAL A 274 -5.48 -5.73 -6.01
N SER A 275 -5.67 -7.05 -5.97
CA SER A 275 -4.90 -7.96 -5.13
C SER A 275 -4.56 -9.22 -5.93
N ASN A 276 -3.28 -9.50 -6.09
CA ASN A 276 -2.80 -10.71 -6.74
C ASN A 276 -2.85 -11.89 -5.76
N SER A 277 -3.29 -13.04 -6.24
CA SER A 277 -3.32 -14.26 -5.43
C SER A 277 -1.89 -14.74 -5.16
N THR A 278 -1.54 -14.86 -3.88
CA THR A 278 -0.24 -15.41 -3.46
C THR A 278 -0.11 -16.91 -3.76
N LEU A 279 -1.24 -17.61 -3.97
CA LEU A 279 -1.30 -19.07 -4.15
C LEU A 279 -1.44 -19.52 -5.61
N GLN A 280 -1.80 -18.63 -6.54
CA GLN A 280 -2.15 -19.05 -7.90
C GLN A 280 -0.93 -19.10 -8.83
N LYS A 281 -0.05 -20.07 -8.58
CA LYS A 281 0.84 -20.68 -9.58
C LYS A 281 0.73 -22.21 -9.50
N VAL A 282 -0.42 -22.73 -9.89
CA VAL A 282 -0.53 -24.10 -10.40
C VAL A 282 -1.30 -24.03 -11.72
N LEU A 283 -0.56 -24.24 -12.81
CA LEU A 283 -1.00 -24.65 -14.14
C LEU A 283 -1.98 -23.73 -14.90
N LEU A 284 -1.42 -22.90 -15.79
CA LEU A 284 -2.01 -22.70 -17.12
C LEU A 284 -0.95 -23.14 -18.14
N SER A 285 -1.02 -24.42 -18.51
CA SER A 285 -0.53 -24.96 -19.78
C SER A 285 -1.71 -25.03 -20.76
#